data_AF-A0A8B6DRQ9-F1
#
_entry.id   AF-A0A8B6DRQ9-F1
#
_cell.length_a   1.000
_cell.length_b   1.000
_cell.length_c   1.000
_cell.angle_alpha   90.00
_cell.angle_beta   90.00
_cell.angle_gamma   90.00
#
_symmetry.space_group_name_H-M   'P 1'
#
loop_
_entity.id
_entity.type
_entity.pdbx_description
1 polymer ?
#
loop_
_entity_poly.entity_id
_entity_poly.type
_entity_poly.pdbx_seq_one_letter_code
_entity_poly.pdbx_strand_id
1 'polypeptide(L)'
;MQQVNVLKTSVNFQTTLGSERFERFSEWIRLVESMSFLKQVAKYRTAAVTEDTRSKSVRSYKEAELFIIKVVQNEVYQTEIANIRQNLRLPKNSSLVSLNPFLDSRGVLCVGGRLNRANIELHEKNPIIIPGKHYIAKLLIRHFHCLSPGTPFYRRSHQKSRFLDNRSEAFNTVIHSLVR
;
A
#
# COMPACT_ATOMS: atom_id res chain seq x y z
N MET A 1 29.70 -5.93 46.42
CA MET A 1 28.69 -6.37 45.44
C MET A 1 28.56 -5.28 44.39
N GLN A 2 28.75 -5.61 43.11
CA GLN A 2 28.78 -4.64 42.00
C GLN A 2 27.34 -4.44 41.49
N GLN A 3 26.86 -3.19 41.41
CA GLN A 3 25.57 -2.87 40.80
C GLN A 3 25.70 -2.90 39.27
N VAL A 4 24.84 -3.69 38.62
CA VAL A 4 24.71 -3.72 37.16
C VAL A 4 23.57 -2.76 36.77
N ASN A 5 23.91 -1.69 36.07
CA ASN A 5 22.92 -0.77 35.50
C ASN A 5 22.44 -1.28 34.14
N VAL A 6 21.14 -1.60 34.06
CA VAL A 6 20.48 -2.01 32.82
C VAL A 6 19.88 -0.79 32.14
N LEU A 7 20.30 -0.52 30.90
CA LEU A 7 19.71 0.53 30.07
C LEU A 7 18.34 0.07 29.56
N LYS A 8 17.27 0.65 30.10
CA LYS A 8 15.93 0.51 29.51
C LYS A 8 15.88 1.31 28.22
N THR A 9 15.74 0.62 27.09
CA THR A 9 15.42 1.29 25.82
C THR A 9 13.93 1.61 25.83
N SER A 10 13.60 2.88 26.03
CA SER A 10 12.25 3.39 25.82
C SER A 10 11.97 3.43 24.32
N VAL A 11 11.37 2.37 23.80
CA VAL A 11 10.87 2.37 22.42
C VAL A 11 9.61 3.22 22.41
N ASN A 12 9.64 4.37 21.73
CA ASN A 12 8.43 5.11 21.39
C ASN A 12 7.64 4.25 20.41
N PHE A 13 6.64 3.53 20.91
CA PHE A 13 5.73 2.75 20.09
C PHE A 13 4.78 3.71 19.35
N GLN A 14 5.23 4.30 18.26
CA GLN A 14 4.29 4.58 17.17
C GLN A 14 3.80 3.20 16.70
N THR A 15 2.55 2.86 16.98
CA THR A 15 1.94 1.53 16.85
C THR A 15 1.80 1.03 15.42
N THR A 16 2.47 1.66 14.46
CA THR A 16 2.45 1.35 13.03
C THR A 16 3.83 0.87 12.60
N LEU A 17 3.86 -0.22 11.82
CA LEU A 17 5.07 -0.65 11.12
C LEU A 17 5.54 0.52 10.24
N GLY A 18 6.65 1.15 10.61
CA GLY A 18 7.13 2.33 9.91
C GLY A 18 7.52 2.00 8.46
N SER A 19 7.22 2.94 7.55
CA SER A 19 7.43 2.73 6.11
C SER A 19 8.91 2.73 5.72
N GLU A 20 9.82 3.19 6.58
CA GLU A 20 11.26 3.22 6.35
C GLU A 20 11.82 1.82 6.05
N ARG A 21 11.16 0.78 6.57
CA ARG A 21 11.55 -0.62 6.33
C ARG A 21 11.26 -1.07 4.91
N PHE A 22 10.34 -0.41 4.21
CA PHE A 22 10.02 -0.72 2.82
C PHE A 22 11.17 -0.38 1.88
N GLU A 23 12.05 0.55 2.26
CA GLU A 23 13.24 0.92 1.50
C GLU A 23 14.26 -0.21 1.37
N ARG A 24 14.18 -1.23 2.24
CA ARG A 24 15.04 -2.42 2.17
C ARG A 24 14.71 -3.35 1.00
N PHE A 25 13.58 -3.13 0.33
CA PHE A 25 13.14 -3.92 -0.80
C PHE A 25 13.44 -3.20 -2.11
N SER A 26 13.97 -3.93 -3.09
CA SER A 26 14.22 -3.41 -4.45
C SER A 26 13.09 -3.74 -5.44
N GLU A 27 12.17 -4.64 -5.04
CA GLU A 27 11.08 -5.13 -5.87
C GLU A 27 9.77 -5.05 -5.09
N TRP A 28 8.73 -4.49 -5.71
CA TRP A 28 7.39 -4.41 -5.13
C TRP A 28 6.86 -5.77 -4.69
N ILE A 29 7.00 -6.79 -5.53
CA ILE A 29 6.48 -8.13 -5.24
C ILE A 29 7.13 -8.74 -3.99
N ARG A 30 8.43 -8.51 -3.78
CA ARG A 30 9.16 -9.02 -2.61
C ARG A 30 8.71 -8.36 -1.32
N LEU A 31 8.40 -7.06 -1.39
CA LEU A 31 7.80 -6.35 -0.29
C LEU A 31 6.42 -6.93 0.06
N VAL A 32 5.54 -7.08 -0.94
CA VAL A 32 4.18 -7.62 -0.75
C VAL A 32 4.23 -9.05 -0.19
N GLU A 33 5.12 -9.90 -0.71
CA GLU A 33 5.34 -11.26 -0.20
C GLU A 33 5.77 -11.27 1.27
N SER A 34 6.77 -10.46 1.61
CA SER A 34 7.28 -10.37 2.98
C SER A 34 6.21 -9.86 3.94
N MET A 35 5.45 -8.85 3.53
CA MET A 35 4.36 -8.30 4.33
C MET A 35 3.19 -9.28 4.51
N SER A 36 2.85 -10.03 3.47
CA SER A 36 1.86 -11.11 3.54
C SER A 36 2.29 -12.18 4.56
N PHE A 37 3.56 -12.60 4.50
CA PHE A 37 4.10 -13.58 5.43
C PHE A 37 4.08 -13.07 6.87
N LEU A 38 4.53 -11.84 7.12
CA LEU A 38 4.51 -11.24 8.46
C LEU A 38 3.10 -11.15 9.03
N LYS A 39 2.11 -10.72 8.22
CA LYS A 39 0.70 -10.68 8.63
C LYS A 39 0.16 -12.07 8.95
N GLN A 40 0.52 -13.05 8.15
CA GLN A 40 0.11 -14.43 8.35
C GLN A 40 0.72 -15.03 9.64
N VAL A 41 2.01 -14.81 9.89
CA VAL A 41 2.68 -15.21 11.13
C VAL A 41 2.03 -14.55 12.34
N ALA A 42 1.73 -13.24 12.27
CA ALA A 42 1.04 -12.54 13.35
C ALA A 42 -0.34 -13.16 13.62
N LYS A 43 -1.13 -13.42 12.56
CA LYS A 43 -2.46 -14.03 12.66
C LYS A 43 -2.40 -15.41 13.31
N TYR A 44 -1.46 -16.28 12.90
CA TYR A 44 -1.31 -17.62 13.46
C TYR A 44 -0.87 -17.62 14.92
N ARG A 45 -0.09 -16.62 15.35
CA ARG A 45 0.27 -16.46 16.76
C ARG A 45 -0.90 -15.99 17.64
N THR A 46 -1.93 -15.42 17.03
CA THR A 46 -3.09 -14.84 17.74
C THR A 46 -4.39 -15.63 17.55
N ALA A 47 -4.46 -16.63 16.66
CA ALA A 47 -5.69 -17.32 16.33
C ALA A 47 -5.47 -18.80 15.96
N ALA A 48 -6.36 -19.68 16.46
CA ALA A 48 -6.52 -21.06 15.99
C ALA A 48 -7.47 -21.06 14.78
N VAL A 49 -6.97 -21.23 13.55
CA VAL A 49 -7.85 -21.28 12.36
C VAL A 49 -7.45 -22.35 11.35
N THR A 50 -8.40 -23.25 11.10
CA THR A 50 -8.50 -24.27 10.04
C THR A 50 -9.26 -23.71 8.84
N GLU A 51 -8.63 -23.63 7.66
CA GLU A 51 -9.30 -23.34 6.37
C GLU A 51 -8.33 -23.47 5.18
N ASP A 52 -8.86 -23.68 3.96
CA ASP A 52 -8.13 -24.00 2.71
C ASP A 52 -7.02 -22.98 2.33
N THR A 53 -5.84 -23.53 2.02
CA THR A 53 -4.55 -22.83 1.88
C THR A 53 -4.46 -21.96 0.62
N ARG A 54 -5.14 -22.33 -0.48
CA ARG A 54 -4.97 -21.65 -1.78
C ARG A 54 -5.73 -20.32 -1.87
N SER A 55 -6.97 -20.25 -1.39
CA SER A 55 -7.74 -19.00 -1.37
C SER A 55 -7.13 -17.98 -0.40
N LYS A 56 -6.50 -18.46 0.69
CA LYS A 56 -5.75 -17.64 1.65
C LYS A 56 -4.59 -16.88 1.01
N SER A 57 -3.81 -17.49 0.11
CA SER A 57 -2.61 -16.84 -0.44
C SER A 57 -2.97 -15.58 -1.24
N VAL A 58 -3.94 -15.69 -2.16
CA VAL A 58 -4.39 -14.57 -3.00
C VAL A 58 -4.96 -13.43 -2.17
N ARG A 59 -5.83 -13.75 -1.21
CA ARG A 59 -6.43 -12.76 -0.31
C ARG A 59 -5.35 -12.07 0.55
N SER A 60 -4.40 -12.84 1.06
CA SER A 60 -3.31 -12.34 1.90
C SER A 60 -2.39 -11.36 1.15
N TYR A 61 -2.08 -11.60 -0.13
CA TYR A 61 -1.30 -10.65 -0.93
C TYR A 61 -2.04 -9.32 -1.14
N LYS A 62 -3.33 -9.35 -1.48
CA LYS A 62 -4.15 -8.12 -1.60
C LYS A 62 -4.23 -7.35 -0.29
N GLU A 63 -4.45 -8.06 0.81
CA GLU A 63 -4.47 -7.47 2.15
C GLU A 63 -3.10 -6.91 2.56
N ALA A 64 -1.99 -7.48 2.08
CA ALA A 64 -0.64 -6.97 2.32
C ALA A 64 -0.35 -5.71 1.49
N GLU A 65 -0.72 -5.70 0.21
CA GLU A 65 -0.64 -4.53 -0.67
C GLU A 65 -1.43 -3.34 -0.08
N LEU A 66 -2.71 -3.56 0.25
CA LEU A 66 -3.55 -2.55 0.90
C LEU A 66 -2.97 -2.05 2.22
N PHE A 67 -2.34 -2.94 2.99
CA PHE A 67 -1.69 -2.56 4.24
C PHE A 67 -0.50 -1.62 4.00
N ILE A 68 0.39 -1.96 3.06
CA ILE A 68 1.55 -1.13 2.70
C ILE A 68 1.08 0.25 2.24
N ILE A 69 0.07 0.30 1.36
CA ILE A 69 -0.51 1.56 0.87
C ILE A 69 -1.05 2.39 2.01
N LYS A 70 -1.84 1.81 2.92
CA LYS A 70 -2.39 2.53 4.08
C LYS A 70 -1.31 3.06 5.00
N VAL A 71 -0.24 2.30 5.26
CA VAL A 71 0.87 2.78 6.08
C VAL A 71 1.44 4.07 5.50
N VAL A 72 1.77 4.05 4.20
CA VAL A 72 2.35 5.20 3.50
C VAL A 72 1.39 6.38 3.40
N GLN A 73 0.10 6.12 3.15
CA GLN A 73 -0.92 7.17 3.15
C GLN A 73 -1.09 7.82 4.52
N ASN A 74 -1.11 7.04 5.60
CA ASN A 74 -1.23 7.59 6.96
C ASN A 74 0.02 8.37 7.36
N GLU A 75 1.19 7.99 6.86
CA GLU A 75 2.43 8.74 7.11
C GLU A 75 2.43 10.10 6.42
N VAL A 76 2.04 10.16 5.14
CA VAL A 76 2.16 11.39 4.34
C VAL A 76 0.91 12.29 4.43
N TYR A 77 -0.27 11.69 4.53
CA TYR A 77 -1.57 12.38 4.45
C TYR A 77 -2.37 12.26 5.75
N GLN A 78 -1.68 12.17 6.89
CA GLN A 78 -2.32 11.97 8.20
C GLN A 78 -3.43 13.00 8.45
N THR A 79 -3.13 14.28 8.19
CA THR A 79 -4.05 15.39 8.40
C THR A 79 -5.25 15.31 7.47
N GLU A 80 -5.03 15.04 6.18
CA GLU A 80 -6.11 14.90 5.20
C GLU A 80 -7.03 13.73 5.53
N ILE A 81 -6.46 12.59 5.91
CA ILE A 81 -7.21 11.40 6.32
C ILE A 81 -8.05 11.69 7.56
N ALA A 82 -7.49 12.37 8.56
CA ALA A 82 -8.22 12.77 9.77
C ALA A 82 -9.39 13.70 9.44
N ASN A 83 -9.17 14.70 8.58
CA ASN A 83 -10.22 15.63 8.17
C ASN A 83 -11.33 14.91 7.38
N ILE A 84 -10.99 14.03 6.44
CA ILE A 84 -11.99 13.26 5.66
C ILE A 84 -12.83 12.38 6.59
N ARG A 85 -12.23 11.71 7.58
CA ARG A 85 -12.98 10.90 8.56
C ARG A 85 -13.97 11.71 9.38
N GLN A 86 -13.66 12.97 9.65
CA GLN A 86 -14.50 13.88 10.42
C GLN A 86 -15.46 14.71 9.54
N ASN A 87 -15.50 14.46 8.22
CA ASN A 87 -16.24 15.28 7.25
C ASN A 87 -15.83 16.77 7.28
N LEU A 88 -14.57 17.05 7.61
CA LEU A 88 -13.99 18.39 7.60
C LEU A 88 -13.37 18.71 6.23
N ARG A 89 -13.27 20.00 5.93
CA ARG A 89 -12.57 20.47 4.73
C ARG A 89 -11.08 20.19 4.83
N LEU A 90 -10.47 19.87 3.69
CA LEU A 90 -9.02 19.71 3.62
C LEU A 90 -8.29 21.05 3.77
N PRO A 91 -7.03 21.03 4.26
CA PRO A 91 -6.17 22.21 4.26
C PRO A 91 -6.05 22.78 2.84
N LYS A 92 -6.18 24.11 2.69
CA LYS A 92 -6.15 24.77 1.36
C LYS A 92 -4.84 24.56 0.60
N ASN A 93 -3.75 24.33 1.31
CA ASN A 93 -2.41 24.06 0.78
C ASN A 93 -2.16 22.57 0.49
N SER A 94 -3.11 21.68 0.78
CA SER A 94 -2.94 20.25 0.51
C SER A 94 -2.94 20.01 -1.00
N SER A 95 -1.95 19.25 -1.46
CA SER A 95 -1.88 18.77 -2.85
C SER A 95 -3.09 17.95 -3.28
N LEU A 96 -3.83 17.39 -2.31
CA LEU A 96 -4.97 16.53 -2.57
C LEU A 96 -6.27 17.29 -2.86
N VAL A 97 -6.38 18.58 -2.54
CA VAL A 97 -7.65 19.35 -2.72
C VAL A 97 -8.20 19.23 -4.14
N SER A 98 -7.33 19.31 -5.15
CA SER A 98 -7.70 19.21 -6.57
C SER A 98 -8.21 17.83 -7.01
N LEU A 99 -7.91 16.79 -6.22
CA LEU A 99 -8.24 15.39 -6.50
C LEU A 99 -9.56 14.95 -5.86
N ASN A 100 -10.25 15.86 -5.16
CA ASN A 100 -11.49 15.59 -4.42
C ASN A 100 -11.43 14.23 -3.68
N PRO A 101 -10.47 14.04 -2.78
CA PRO A 101 -10.11 12.72 -2.27
C PRO A 101 -11.16 12.24 -1.27
N PHE A 102 -11.33 10.92 -1.20
CA PHE A 102 -12.20 10.28 -0.23
C PHE A 102 -11.60 8.97 0.26
N LEU A 103 -12.13 8.44 1.36
CA LEU A 103 -11.80 7.11 1.85
C LEU A 103 -12.81 6.11 1.30
N ASP A 104 -12.33 5.05 0.64
CA ASP A 104 -13.19 3.96 0.18
C ASP A 104 -13.70 3.09 1.35
N SER A 105 -14.52 2.06 1.04
CA SER A 105 -15.05 1.14 2.05
C SER A 105 -13.98 0.33 2.78
N ARG A 106 -12.76 0.29 2.25
CA ARG A 106 -11.59 -0.36 2.86
C ARG A 106 -10.78 0.63 3.67
N GLY A 107 -11.11 1.93 3.68
CA GLY A 107 -10.37 2.97 4.36
C GLY A 107 -9.06 3.33 3.67
N VAL A 108 -8.99 3.21 2.35
CA VAL A 108 -7.87 3.64 1.50
C VAL A 108 -8.22 4.99 0.88
N LEU A 109 -7.24 5.88 0.82
CA LEU A 109 -7.40 7.20 0.22
C LEU A 109 -7.38 7.07 -1.31
N CYS A 110 -8.46 7.49 -1.95
CA CYS A 110 -8.69 7.42 -3.39
C CYS A 110 -9.03 8.79 -3.96
N VAL A 111 -8.76 8.97 -5.26
CA VAL A 111 -9.20 10.15 -6.04
C VAL A 111 -10.70 10.06 -6.22
N GLY A 112 -11.43 11.12 -5.88
CA GLY A 112 -12.85 11.26 -6.21
C GLY A 112 -13.04 12.12 -7.45
N GLY A 113 -14.17 11.96 -8.14
CA GLY A 113 -14.55 12.85 -9.24
C GLY A 113 -15.11 12.17 -10.48
N ARG A 114 -14.67 12.64 -11.66
CA ARG A 114 -15.32 12.64 -13.00
C ARG A 114 -15.90 11.31 -13.52
N LEU A 115 -15.64 10.17 -12.90
CA LEU A 115 -16.17 8.86 -13.30
C LEU A 115 -17.41 8.40 -12.50
N ASN A 116 -17.90 9.20 -11.54
CA ASN A 116 -19.15 8.92 -10.82
C ASN A 116 -20.40 8.82 -11.71
N ARG A 117 -20.31 9.23 -13.00
CA ARG A 117 -21.41 9.17 -13.97
C ARG A 117 -21.31 8.03 -14.99
N ALA A 118 -20.24 7.24 -15.00
CA ALA A 118 -20.09 6.11 -15.93
C ALA A 118 -20.59 4.80 -15.29
N ASN A 119 -21.20 3.88 -16.05
CA ASN A 119 -21.68 2.59 -15.53
C ASN A 119 -20.55 1.53 -15.48
N ILE A 120 -19.44 1.86 -14.81
CA ILE A 120 -18.24 1.01 -14.66
C ILE A 120 -18.16 0.50 -13.21
N GLU A 121 -17.51 -0.63 -12.93
CA GLU A 121 -17.35 -1.11 -11.55
C GLU A 121 -16.55 -0.11 -10.68
N LEU A 122 -16.93 0.03 -9.40
CA LEU A 122 -16.37 1.04 -8.45
C LEU A 122 -14.85 0.98 -8.29
N HIS A 123 -14.22 -0.18 -8.50
CA HIS A 123 -12.77 -0.36 -8.38
C HIS A 123 -11.99 0.25 -9.56
N GLU A 124 -12.59 0.36 -10.74
CA GLU A 124 -11.99 1.01 -11.92
C GLU A 124 -12.30 2.52 -11.95
N LYS A 125 -13.29 2.98 -11.17
CA LYS A 125 -13.75 4.37 -11.17
C LYS A 125 -12.88 5.34 -10.37
N ASN A 126 -12.29 4.87 -9.26
CA ASN A 126 -11.67 5.74 -8.27
C ASN A 126 -10.25 5.25 -7.96
N PRO A 127 -9.23 5.78 -8.67
CA PRO A 127 -7.83 5.43 -8.46
C PRO A 127 -7.35 5.62 -7.02
N ILE A 128 -6.51 4.71 -6.53
CA ILE A 128 -5.82 4.86 -5.24
C ILE A 128 -4.81 6.01 -5.34
N ILE A 129 -4.68 6.80 -4.27
CA ILE A 129 -3.69 7.89 -4.18
C ILE A 129 -2.41 7.35 -3.56
N ILE A 130 -1.29 7.40 -4.29
CA ILE A 130 0.03 7.08 -3.76
C ILE A 130 0.86 8.37 -3.62
N PRO A 131 1.52 8.61 -2.47
CA PRO A 131 2.44 9.74 -2.34
C PRO A 131 3.60 9.63 -3.31
N GLY A 132 3.60 10.50 -4.32
CA GLY A 132 4.53 10.36 -5.44
C GLY A 132 6.00 10.65 -5.12
N LYS A 133 6.31 11.23 -3.96
CA LYS A 133 7.68 11.40 -3.45
C LYS A 133 8.16 10.24 -2.57
N HIS A 134 7.28 9.32 -2.20
CA HIS A 134 7.60 8.22 -1.30
C HIS A 134 8.27 7.06 -2.06
N TYR A 135 9.15 6.31 -1.39
CA TYR A 135 9.90 5.21 -2.00
C TYR A 135 9.00 4.14 -2.66
N ILE A 136 7.82 3.87 -2.08
CA ILE A 136 6.82 2.95 -2.67
C ILE A 136 6.40 3.37 -4.08
N ALA A 137 6.26 4.68 -4.37
CA ALA A 137 5.94 5.14 -5.72
C ALA A 137 7.01 4.69 -6.73
N LYS A 138 8.30 4.81 -6.36
CA LYS A 138 9.42 4.33 -7.17
C LYS A 138 9.38 2.81 -7.38
N LEU A 139 9.08 2.03 -6.33
CA LEU A 139 8.94 0.58 -6.45
C LEU A 139 7.82 0.16 -7.40
N LEU A 140 6.66 0.81 -7.29
CA LEU A 140 5.50 0.56 -8.16
C LEU A 140 5.81 0.91 -9.60
N ILE A 141 6.36 2.10 -9.85
CA ILE A 141 6.78 2.55 -11.18
C ILE A 141 7.76 1.54 -11.80
N ARG A 142 8.79 1.12 -11.06
CA ARG A 142 9.76 0.13 -11.54
C ARG A 142 9.09 -1.21 -11.85
N HIS A 143 8.23 -1.68 -10.96
CA HIS A 143 7.53 -2.95 -11.12
C HIS A 143 6.72 -2.98 -12.42
N PHE A 144 5.93 -1.93 -12.69
CA PHE A 144 5.09 -1.86 -13.89
C PHE A 144 5.88 -1.54 -15.17
N HIS A 145 6.95 -0.76 -15.10
CA HIS A 145 7.87 -0.61 -16.24
C HIS A 145 8.50 -1.95 -16.66
N CYS A 146 8.91 -2.77 -15.70
CA CYS A 146 9.49 -4.08 -15.97
C CYS A 146 8.46 -5.11 -16.49
N LEU A 147 7.17 -4.90 -16.23
CA LEU A 147 6.07 -5.73 -16.73
C LEU A 147 5.61 -5.39 -18.15
N SER A 148 6.06 -4.25 -18.70
CA SER A 148 5.72 -3.83 -20.05
C SER A 148 6.37 -4.76 -21.10
N PRO A 149 5.65 -5.20 -22.15
CA PRO A 149 6.19 -6.09 -23.18
C PRO A 149 7.41 -5.47 -23.88
N GLY A 150 8.54 -6.19 -23.91
CA GLY A 150 9.76 -5.78 -24.63
C GLY A 150 11.02 -5.61 -23.78
N THR A 151 10.94 -5.68 -22.45
CA THR A 151 12.15 -5.62 -21.61
C THR A 151 12.79 -7.01 -21.42
N PRO A 152 14.13 -7.14 -21.31
CA PRO A 152 14.80 -8.42 -21.03
C PRO A 152 14.32 -9.11 -19.74
N PHE A 153 13.81 -8.33 -18.79
CA PHE A 153 13.28 -8.80 -17.50
C PHE A 153 11.96 -9.56 -17.65
N TYR A 154 11.12 -9.17 -18.61
CA TYR A 154 9.84 -9.82 -18.96
C TYR A 154 10.01 -11.34 -19.16
N ARG A 155 11.10 -11.79 -19.80
CA ARG A 155 11.28 -13.20 -20.18
C ARG A 155 11.62 -14.13 -19.01
N ARG A 156 12.17 -13.62 -17.89
CA ARG A 156 12.60 -14.45 -16.73
C ARG A 156 11.53 -14.60 -15.65
N SER A 157 10.58 -13.66 -15.58
CA SER A 157 9.46 -13.62 -14.62
C SER A 157 8.25 -14.45 -15.07
N HIS A 158 8.21 -14.83 -16.36
CA HIS A 158 7.02 -15.29 -17.06
C HIS A 158 6.51 -16.71 -16.73
N GLN A 159 7.15 -17.42 -15.79
CA GLN A 159 6.62 -18.67 -15.21
C GLN A 159 6.12 -18.54 -13.76
N LYS A 160 6.42 -17.44 -13.05
CA LYS A 160 5.95 -17.20 -11.66
C LYS A 160 5.01 -15.99 -11.50
N SER A 161 5.11 -14.93 -12.33
CA SER A 161 4.37 -13.66 -12.10
C SER A 161 2.99 -13.58 -12.78
N ARG A 162 2.65 -14.49 -13.69
CA ARG A 162 1.39 -14.47 -14.46
C ARG A 162 0.12 -14.49 -13.58
N PHE A 163 0.22 -14.86 -12.30
CA PHE A 163 -0.88 -14.89 -11.34
C PHE A 163 -1.00 -13.63 -10.45
N LEU A 164 0.06 -12.82 -10.33
CA LEU A 164 0.09 -11.61 -9.50
C LEU A 164 -0.14 -10.35 -10.35
N ASP A 165 0.23 -10.38 -11.63
CA ASP A 165 0.21 -9.23 -12.53
C ASP A 165 -1.21 -8.73 -12.88
N ASN A 166 -2.21 -9.62 -13.02
CA ASN A 166 -3.61 -9.24 -13.31
C ASN A 166 -4.42 -8.81 -12.07
N ARG A 167 -3.78 -8.62 -10.90
CA ARG A 167 -4.49 -8.51 -9.60
C ARG A 167 -3.99 -7.41 -8.68
N SER A 168 -2.94 -6.68 -9.04
CA SER A 168 -2.45 -5.58 -8.23
C SER A 168 -3.45 -4.44 -8.27
N GLU A 169 -3.97 -4.05 -7.10
CA GLU A 169 -4.81 -2.86 -7.00
C GLU A 169 -4.02 -1.60 -7.36
N ALA A 170 -2.69 -1.67 -7.23
CA ALA A 170 -1.81 -0.61 -7.70
C ALA A 170 -1.86 -0.41 -9.23
N PHE A 171 -2.40 -1.35 -10.02
CA PHE A 171 -2.55 -1.21 -11.47
C PHE A 171 -3.48 -0.06 -11.88
N ASN A 172 -4.53 0.23 -11.08
CA ASN A 172 -5.47 1.32 -11.34
C ASN A 172 -5.07 2.64 -10.64
N THR A 173 -3.80 2.80 -10.28
CA THR A 173 -3.31 3.93 -9.49
C THR A 173 -2.99 5.15 -10.36
N VAL A 174 -3.52 6.31 -9.99
CA VAL A 174 -2.97 7.59 -10.44
C VAL A 174 -1.75 7.87 -9.56
N ILE A 175 -0.56 7.61 -10.09
CA ILE A 175 0.69 8.09 -9.49
C ILE A 175 0.70 9.61 -9.67
N HIS A 176 0.28 10.35 -8.64
CA HIS A 176 0.35 11.80 -8.67
C HIS A 176 1.78 12.25 -8.32
N SER A 177 2.69 12.17 -9.30
CA SER A 177 3.96 12.93 -9.33
C SER A 177 4.66 12.97 -10.69
N LEU A 178 3.94 13.15 -11.79
CA LEU A 178 4.55 13.65 -13.03
C LEU A 178 3.76 14.84 -13.59
N VAL A 179 3.67 15.94 -12.83
CA VAL A 179 3.78 17.33 -13.32
C VAL A 179 3.96 18.23 -12.09
N ARG A 180 5.21 18.47 -11.71
CA ARG A 180 5.79 19.82 -11.73
C ARG A 180 7.30 19.74 -11.71
#